data_AF-A0A9P1FMV1-F1
#
_entry.id   AF-A0A9P1FMV1-F1
#
_cell.length_a   1.000
_cell.length_b   1.000
_cell.length_c   1.000
_cell.angle_alpha   90.00
_cell.angle_beta   90.00
_cell.angle_gamma   90.00
#
_symmetry.space_group_name_H-M   'P 1'
#
loop_
_entity.id
_entity.type
_entity.pdbx_description
1 polymer ?
#
loop_
_entity_poly.entity_id
_entity_poly.type
_entity_poly.pdbx_seq_one_letter_code
_entity_poly.pdbx_strand_id
1 'polypeptide(L)'
;MAWFGESQEELCCIACGASSSSWRCSRCKVPYCSAECQQGNWKKHRELCAGKSDLRPELRVQNLAGWKAFNFRGDQLVKLKHRECFGLALLEALEKMPANWRLKPINGRCVVWILGARDGIEKRQVLEGGWHRLLSSLDVGWDIVLIGPEMEEDKAVLVHNGTRVYTFSVMFHDAELPDHLQRPSFVCAFNSGLGASVPLHMKSWIPTLVQLLSHGWPLLLTCFGLHEARLEASLLEALEADFTRHAEGSFGHVLEADKPLSVCNAMFSWVRGSKLEKEQLLVAQDSVQKQLEACQLFQFMKEVRSHILILSDPNGSAHVGWAEMYDGRFIPALKTALEEDDDENGGIQQIVRCAMKTVVAACEVPCAARLFRYLGLEALKRFKHWAETKAWTKHQWVSDEVLGWVDSAFQWMQQTPAFASLEAMSEDQMEIPFNARLEVRRPCELLREPCRTSRVETRLGKGQTLHAQALKGLWVRVQFRESSCWLHGYSETDGHACDITYWDFTRLSFPNKKWALRMVSPACLFPAVYYQETSEIIQKLLCILVLKKRRFLWG
;
A
#
# COMPACT_ATOMS: atom_id res chain seq x y z
N MET A 1 25.38 21.71 -21.38
CA MET A 1 26.46 20.74 -21.04
C MET A 1 26.20 19.48 -21.83
N ALA A 2 27.19 19.04 -22.60
CA ALA A 2 27.08 17.91 -23.52
C ALA A 2 26.82 16.61 -22.76
N TRP A 3 25.82 15.85 -23.21
CA TRP A 3 25.55 14.50 -22.74
C TRP A 3 26.72 13.60 -23.10
N PHE A 4 27.27 12.90 -22.10
CA PHE A 4 28.23 11.83 -22.32
C PHE A 4 27.52 10.67 -23.03
N GLY A 5 28.03 10.30 -24.19
CA GLY A 5 27.57 9.13 -24.93
C GLY A 5 27.81 7.87 -24.12
N GLU A 6 26.73 7.14 -23.84
CA GLU A 6 26.82 5.72 -23.56
C GLU A 6 27.52 5.06 -24.76
N SER A 7 28.65 4.42 -24.51
CA SER A 7 29.24 3.51 -25.49
C SER A 7 28.22 2.42 -25.76
N GLN A 8 27.51 2.51 -26.89
CA GLN A 8 26.81 1.37 -27.44
C GLN A 8 27.85 0.28 -27.66
N GLU A 9 27.90 -0.71 -26.76
CA GLU A 9 28.65 -1.93 -27.02
C GLU A 9 28.11 -2.50 -28.33
N GLU A 10 28.91 -2.44 -29.39
CA GLU A 10 28.57 -3.03 -30.68
C GLU A 10 28.29 -4.51 -30.46
N LEU A 11 27.01 -4.89 -30.56
CA LEU A 11 26.57 -6.25 -30.35
C LEU A 11 27.05 -7.12 -31.53
N CYS A 12 28.17 -7.81 -31.32
CA CYS A 12 28.71 -8.75 -32.30
C CYS A 12 27.87 -10.03 -32.40
N CYS A 13 27.76 -10.57 -33.60
CA CYS A 13 27.18 -11.89 -33.85
C CYS A 13 27.90 -12.96 -33.03
N ILE A 14 27.19 -13.68 -32.17
CA ILE A 14 27.83 -14.68 -31.28
C ILE A 14 28.38 -15.91 -32.03
N ALA A 15 28.02 -16.09 -33.30
CA ALA A 15 28.49 -17.20 -34.13
C ALA A 15 29.80 -16.88 -34.86
N CYS A 16 29.94 -15.68 -35.40
CA CYS A 16 31.04 -15.32 -36.29
C CYS A 16 31.81 -14.05 -35.89
N GLY A 17 31.34 -13.32 -34.87
CA GLY A 17 31.98 -12.10 -34.38
C GLY A 17 31.71 -10.83 -35.20
N ALA A 18 30.91 -10.90 -36.28
CA ALA A 18 30.61 -9.74 -37.11
C ALA A 18 29.81 -8.67 -36.34
N SER A 19 30.17 -7.39 -36.51
CA SER A 19 29.59 -6.22 -35.83
C SER A 19 28.17 -5.84 -36.33
N SER A 20 27.66 -6.47 -37.38
CA SER A 20 26.34 -6.19 -37.96
C SER A 20 25.30 -7.26 -37.59
N SER A 21 24.77 -7.21 -36.36
CA SER A 21 23.70 -8.13 -35.95
C SER A 21 22.30 -7.55 -36.18
N SER A 22 21.74 -7.72 -37.38
CA SER A 22 20.32 -7.37 -37.63
C SER A 22 19.35 -8.47 -37.18
N TRP A 23 19.86 -9.68 -36.92
CA TRP A 23 19.06 -10.86 -36.57
C TRP A 23 19.19 -11.18 -35.08
N ARG A 24 18.11 -11.63 -34.43
CA ARG A 24 18.11 -12.02 -33.01
C ARG A 24 17.37 -13.32 -32.81
N CYS A 25 17.87 -14.17 -31.90
CA CYS A 25 17.12 -15.35 -31.49
C CYS A 25 15.74 -14.93 -30.96
N SER A 26 14.67 -15.51 -31.50
CA SER A 26 13.30 -15.18 -31.10
C SER A 26 13.01 -15.44 -29.62
N ARG A 27 13.75 -16.38 -29.00
CA ARG A 27 13.60 -16.77 -27.59
C ARG A 27 14.42 -15.90 -26.63
N CYS A 28 15.74 -15.88 -26.76
CA CYS A 28 16.63 -15.21 -25.81
C CYS A 28 17.29 -13.92 -26.32
N LYS A 29 16.91 -13.45 -27.53
CA LYS A 29 17.33 -12.17 -28.13
C LYS A 29 18.83 -11.98 -28.39
N VAL A 30 19.64 -13.03 -28.23
CA VAL A 30 21.07 -13.05 -28.57
C VAL A 30 21.28 -12.65 -30.05
N PRO A 31 22.25 -11.76 -30.33
CA PRO A 31 22.51 -11.22 -31.66
C PRO A 31 23.17 -12.23 -32.62
N TYR A 32 22.71 -12.21 -33.87
CA TYR A 32 23.27 -12.92 -35.01
C TYR A 32 23.30 -11.99 -36.24
N CYS A 33 24.28 -12.15 -37.13
CA CYS A 33 24.30 -11.40 -38.38
C CYS A 33 23.33 -11.96 -39.43
N SER A 34 22.89 -13.22 -39.28
CA SER A 34 21.92 -13.86 -40.18
C SER A 34 21.26 -15.08 -39.54
N ALA A 35 20.20 -15.58 -40.19
CA ALA A 35 19.56 -16.83 -39.82
C ALA A 35 20.49 -18.05 -39.97
N GLU A 36 21.41 -18.04 -40.95
CA GLU A 36 22.38 -19.14 -41.10
C GLU A 36 23.36 -19.19 -39.93
N CYS A 37 23.82 -18.03 -39.44
CA CYS A 37 24.67 -17.96 -38.25
C CYS A 37 23.94 -18.47 -36.99
N GLN A 38 22.64 -18.18 -36.87
CA GLN A 38 21.82 -18.72 -35.80
C GLN A 38 21.68 -20.25 -35.91
N GLN A 39 21.41 -20.78 -37.10
CA GLN A 39 21.30 -22.22 -37.33
C GLN A 39 22.63 -22.95 -37.12
N GLY A 40 23.73 -22.40 -37.63
CA GLY A 40 25.07 -22.98 -37.48
C GLY A 40 25.53 -23.01 -36.01
N ASN A 41 25.20 -21.97 -35.24
CA ASN A 41 25.44 -21.95 -33.80
C ASN A 41 24.37 -22.73 -33.01
N TRP A 42 23.24 -23.12 -33.62
CA TRP A 42 22.08 -23.65 -32.88
C TRP A 42 22.42 -24.83 -31.96
N LYS A 43 23.38 -25.68 -32.32
CA LYS A 43 23.78 -26.83 -31.49
C LYS A 43 24.38 -26.42 -30.14
N LYS A 44 25.22 -25.37 -30.13
CA LYS A 44 25.80 -24.78 -28.92
C LYS A 44 24.84 -23.79 -28.27
N HIS A 45 24.20 -22.97 -29.11
CA HIS A 45 23.24 -21.99 -28.64
C HIS A 45 22.05 -22.63 -27.96
N ARG A 46 21.45 -23.73 -28.43
CA ARG A 46 20.26 -24.35 -27.81
C ARG A 46 20.47 -24.79 -26.37
N GLU A 47 21.71 -25.10 -25.98
CA GLU A 47 22.09 -25.49 -24.61
C GLU A 47 22.09 -24.25 -23.69
N LEU A 48 22.40 -23.08 -24.25
CA LEU A 48 22.43 -21.77 -23.59
C LEU A 48 21.18 -20.92 -23.86
N CYS A 49 20.38 -21.30 -24.85
CA CYS A 49 19.19 -20.62 -25.31
C CYS A 49 18.17 -20.88 -24.21
N ALA A 50 18.08 -19.94 -23.27
CA ALA A 50 17.18 -19.95 -22.14
C ALA A 50 15.70 -19.82 -22.55
N GLY A 51 15.28 -20.58 -23.56
CA GLY A 51 13.94 -21.13 -23.65
C GLY A 51 13.65 -22.15 -22.54
N LYS A 52 14.33 -22.11 -21.38
CA LYS A 52 13.72 -22.59 -20.14
C LYS A 52 12.57 -21.61 -19.88
N SER A 53 11.38 -21.98 -20.33
CA SER A 53 10.20 -21.09 -20.24
C SER A 53 9.77 -20.79 -18.80
N ASP A 54 10.46 -21.38 -17.83
CA ASP A 54 10.20 -21.36 -16.40
C ASP A 54 11.50 -21.68 -15.65
N LEU A 55 11.94 -20.79 -14.75
CA LEU A 55 13.13 -21.01 -13.90
C LEU A 55 12.88 -21.94 -12.72
N ARG A 56 11.63 -22.29 -12.41
CA ARG A 56 11.32 -23.12 -11.23
C ARG A 56 11.96 -24.52 -11.24
N PRO A 57 12.05 -25.26 -12.35
CA PRO A 57 12.78 -26.53 -12.38
C PRO A 57 14.29 -26.36 -12.11
N GLU A 58 14.81 -25.14 -12.26
CA GLU A 58 16.21 -24.80 -11.98
C GLU A 58 16.42 -24.37 -10.53
N LEU A 59 15.34 -24.11 -9.75
CA LEU A 59 15.45 -23.93 -8.31
C LEU A 59 16.10 -25.18 -7.77
N ARG A 60 17.36 -25.06 -7.35
CA ARG A 60 18.12 -26.17 -6.82
C ARG A 60 17.55 -26.50 -5.45
N VAL A 61 16.52 -27.35 -5.40
CA VAL A 61 15.83 -27.76 -4.15
C VAL A 61 16.82 -28.32 -3.12
N GLN A 62 17.96 -28.83 -3.57
CA GLN A 62 19.07 -29.27 -2.71
C GLN A 62 19.66 -28.12 -1.87
N ASN A 63 19.70 -26.89 -2.41
CA ASN A 63 20.08 -25.68 -1.67
C ASN A 63 18.96 -25.21 -0.72
N LEU A 64 17.70 -25.60 -0.97
CA LEU A 64 16.55 -25.37 -0.08
C LEU A 64 16.57 -26.30 1.13
N ALA A 65 16.93 -27.58 0.94
CA ALA A 65 17.04 -28.55 2.03
C ALA A 65 18.08 -28.10 3.07
N GLY A 66 19.14 -27.41 2.62
CA GLY A 66 20.19 -26.87 3.49
C GLY A 66 19.65 -25.95 4.58
N TRP A 67 18.78 -24.98 4.27
CA TRP A 67 18.31 -24.02 5.29
C TRP A 67 17.33 -24.66 6.29
N LYS A 68 16.44 -25.56 5.85
CA LYS A 68 15.55 -26.33 6.75
C LYS A 68 16.35 -27.33 7.61
N ALA A 69 17.46 -27.85 7.08
CA ALA A 69 18.36 -28.77 7.78
C ALA A 69 19.39 -28.06 8.68
N PHE A 70 19.59 -26.75 8.51
CA PHE A 70 20.35 -25.95 9.46
C PHE A 70 19.57 -25.89 10.78
N ASN A 71 19.95 -26.80 11.67
CA ASN A 71 19.46 -26.92 13.03
C ASN A 71 20.02 -25.76 13.88
N PHE A 72 19.78 -24.51 13.46
CA PHE A 72 20.20 -23.34 14.22
C PHE A 72 19.45 -23.37 15.56
N ARG A 73 20.17 -23.68 16.64
CA ARG A 73 19.67 -23.54 18.00
C ARG A 73 20.12 -22.18 18.54
N GLY A 74 19.19 -21.45 19.15
CA GLY A 74 19.48 -20.19 19.85
C GLY A 74 19.88 -19.02 18.93
N ASP A 75 20.82 -18.21 19.39
CA ASP A 75 21.15 -16.87 18.85
C ASP A 75 21.60 -16.85 17.38
N GLN A 76 22.13 -17.97 16.86
CA GLN A 76 22.55 -18.03 15.45
C GLN A 76 21.37 -17.99 14.48
N LEU A 77 20.23 -18.62 14.84
CA LEU A 77 19.02 -18.55 14.01
C LEU A 77 18.49 -17.12 13.98
N VAL A 78 18.52 -16.45 15.13
CA VAL A 78 18.07 -15.06 15.27
C VAL A 78 18.93 -14.15 14.41
N LYS A 79 20.26 -14.24 14.52
CA LYS A 79 21.20 -13.45 13.69
C LYS A 79 21.03 -13.70 12.20
N LEU A 80 20.83 -14.95 11.78
CA LEU A 80 20.58 -15.28 10.37
C LEU A 80 19.25 -14.68 9.91
N LYS A 81 18.18 -14.83 10.69
CA LYS A 81 16.89 -14.23 10.37
C LYS A 81 17.00 -12.71 10.28
N HIS A 82 17.75 -12.04 11.14
CA HIS A 82 17.95 -10.59 11.03
C HIS A 82 18.66 -10.18 9.73
N ARG A 83 19.66 -10.94 9.30
CA ARG A 83 20.52 -10.55 8.15
C ARG A 83 19.98 -11.00 6.80
N GLU A 84 19.24 -12.10 6.76
CA GLU A 84 18.86 -12.78 5.52
C GLU A 84 17.33 -13.01 5.41
N CYS A 85 16.52 -12.39 6.28
CA CYS A 85 15.08 -12.65 6.37
C CYS A 85 14.38 -12.56 5.01
N PHE A 86 14.52 -11.45 4.29
CA PHE A 86 13.77 -11.22 3.04
C PHE A 86 14.20 -12.17 1.91
N GLY A 87 15.50 -12.41 1.76
CA GLY A 87 16.01 -13.35 0.75
C GLY A 87 15.52 -14.78 1.01
N LEU A 88 15.56 -15.23 2.26
CA LEU A 88 15.08 -16.56 2.65
C LEU A 88 13.56 -16.68 2.57
N ALA A 89 12.83 -15.64 2.98
CA ALA A 89 11.38 -15.52 2.86
C ALA A 89 10.92 -15.69 1.42
N LEU A 90 11.55 -14.95 0.51
CA LEU A 90 11.26 -15.03 -0.91
C LEU A 90 11.62 -16.40 -1.48
N LEU A 91 12.74 -16.99 -1.06
CA LEU A 91 13.15 -18.33 -1.47
C LEU A 91 12.12 -19.40 -1.05
N GLU A 92 11.61 -19.36 0.18
CA GLU A 92 10.54 -20.22 0.66
C GLU A 92 9.24 -20.00 -0.12
N ALA A 93 8.87 -18.74 -0.38
CA ALA A 93 7.68 -18.42 -1.15
C ALA A 93 7.76 -18.95 -2.58
N LEU A 94 8.91 -18.85 -3.25
CA LEU A 94 9.13 -19.38 -4.59
C LEU A 94 8.99 -20.92 -4.64
N GLU A 95 9.38 -21.63 -3.57
CA GLU A 95 9.16 -23.08 -3.44
C GLU A 95 7.66 -23.43 -3.44
N LYS A 96 6.84 -22.60 -2.79
CA LYS A 96 5.38 -22.79 -2.68
C LYS A 96 4.57 -22.12 -3.81
N MET A 97 5.24 -21.55 -4.81
CA MET A 97 4.57 -20.89 -5.94
C MET A 97 3.76 -21.90 -6.77
N PRO A 98 2.50 -21.59 -7.17
CA PRO A 98 1.64 -22.53 -7.89
C PRO A 98 2.28 -23.14 -9.13
N ALA A 99 2.18 -24.48 -9.29
CA ALA A 99 2.83 -25.25 -10.36
C ALA A 99 2.52 -24.79 -11.80
N ASN A 100 1.44 -24.04 -12.01
CA ASN A 100 1.03 -23.48 -13.30
C ASN A 100 1.54 -22.04 -13.56
N TRP A 101 2.14 -21.37 -12.58
CA TRP A 101 2.68 -20.01 -12.70
C TRP A 101 4.16 -20.08 -13.02
N ARG A 102 4.61 -19.45 -14.12
CA ARG A 102 6.00 -19.58 -14.60
C ARG A 102 6.85 -18.38 -14.21
N LEU A 103 8.07 -18.62 -13.73
CA LEU A 103 9.09 -17.59 -13.55
C LEU A 103 9.85 -17.42 -14.86
N LYS A 104 9.51 -16.39 -15.63
CA LYS A 104 10.13 -16.15 -16.93
C LYS A 104 11.28 -15.15 -16.79
N PRO A 105 12.51 -15.53 -17.16
CA PRO A 105 13.59 -14.56 -17.24
C PRO A 105 13.35 -13.60 -18.40
N ILE A 106 13.86 -12.38 -18.26
CA ILE A 106 13.75 -11.30 -19.23
C ILE A 106 15.18 -10.98 -19.65
N ASN A 107 15.47 -11.16 -20.94
CA ASN A 107 16.83 -11.03 -21.47
C ASN A 107 17.87 -11.89 -20.72
N GLY A 108 17.47 -13.10 -20.29
CA GLY A 108 18.34 -14.02 -19.56
C GLY A 108 18.55 -13.69 -18.08
N ARG A 109 17.83 -12.71 -17.53
CA ARG A 109 17.91 -12.30 -16.13
C ARG A 109 16.57 -12.44 -15.42
N CYS A 110 16.59 -12.74 -14.14
CA CYS A 110 15.41 -12.67 -13.29
C CYS A 110 15.24 -11.23 -12.81
N VAL A 111 14.14 -10.59 -13.19
CA VAL A 111 13.82 -9.21 -12.76
C VAL A 111 12.83 -9.32 -11.61
N VAL A 112 13.22 -8.89 -10.42
CA VAL A 112 12.35 -8.87 -9.24
C VAL A 112 12.11 -7.43 -8.82
N TRP A 113 10.84 -7.07 -8.64
CA TRP A 113 10.47 -5.79 -8.05
C TRP A 113 10.12 -5.98 -6.58
N ILE A 114 10.73 -5.19 -5.70
CA ILE A 114 10.45 -5.13 -4.27
C ILE A 114 9.73 -3.81 -4.00
N LEU A 115 8.44 -3.89 -3.71
CA LEU A 115 7.57 -2.75 -3.48
C LEU A 115 7.50 -2.42 -1.99
N GLY A 116 7.47 -1.12 -1.67
CA GLY A 116 7.56 -0.63 -0.29
C GLY A 116 8.96 -0.81 0.31
N ALA A 117 9.99 -0.91 -0.54
CA ALA A 117 11.36 -1.05 -0.09
C ALA A 117 11.85 0.20 0.65
N ARG A 118 12.80 0.01 1.57
CA ARG A 118 13.45 1.06 2.35
C ARG A 118 14.97 0.90 2.32
N ASP A 119 15.66 2.02 2.39
CA ASP A 119 17.12 2.04 2.38
C ASP A 119 17.72 1.31 3.58
N GLY A 120 17.14 1.54 4.76
CA GLY A 120 17.63 0.97 6.01
C GLY A 120 17.38 -0.53 6.18
N ILE A 121 16.60 -1.16 5.30
CA ILE A 121 16.14 -2.55 5.49
C ILE A 121 16.43 -3.36 4.23
N GLU A 122 15.60 -3.26 3.20
CA GLU A 122 15.69 -4.12 2.02
C GLU A 122 16.94 -3.79 1.19
N LYS A 123 17.24 -2.50 0.95
CA LYS A 123 18.46 -2.07 0.22
C LYS A 123 19.71 -2.52 0.96
N ARG A 124 19.81 -2.22 2.27
CA ARG A 124 20.93 -2.62 3.12
C ARG A 124 21.18 -4.13 3.04
N GLN A 125 20.15 -4.95 3.23
CA GLN A 125 20.33 -6.41 3.17
C GLN A 125 20.77 -6.91 1.80
N VAL A 126 20.28 -6.32 0.70
CA VAL A 126 20.75 -6.68 -0.65
C VAL A 126 22.25 -6.37 -0.80
N LEU A 127 22.67 -5.17 -0.39
CA LEU A 127 24.06 -4.71 -0.54
C LEU A 127 25.05 -5.40 0.41
N GLU A 128 24.60 -5.79 1.60
CA GLU A 128 25.39 -6.53 2.60
C GLU A 128 25.40 -8.05 2.38
N GLY A 129 24.82 -8.52 1.26
CA GLY A 129 24.83 -9.93 0.88
C GLY A 129 23.78 -10.79 1.60
N GLY A 130 22.83 -10.19 2.32
CA GLY A 130 21.70 -10.87 2.98
C GLY A 130 20.82 -11.68 2.02
N TRP A 131 20.90 -11.41 0.72
CA TRP A 131 20.16 -12.11 -0.32
C TRP A 131 20.95 -13.22 -1.02
N HIS A 132 22.23 -13.42 -0.66
CA HIS A 132 23.15 -14.32 -1.37
C HIS A 132 22.59 -15.74 -1.57
N ARG A 133 21.88 -16.30 -0.57
CA ARG A 133 21.30 -17.65 -0.67
C ARG A 133 20.23 -17.77 -1.74
N LEU A 134 19.32 -16.79 -1.81
CA LEU A 134 18.34 -16.73 -2.89
C LEU A 134 19.05 -16.63 -4.24
N LEU A 135 19.98 -15.68 -4.34
CA LEU A 135 20.65 -15.35 -5.60
C LEU A 135 21.49 -16.52 -6.15
N SER A 136 22.14 -17.28 -5.27
CA SER A 136 22.92 -18.49 -5.61
C SER A 136 22.08 -19.75 -5.83
N SER A 137 20.78 -19.72 -5.52
CA SER A 137 19.88 -20.87 -5.72
C SER A 137 19.39 -21.01 -7.16
N LEU A 138 19.57 -19.97 -7.98
CA LEU A 138 19.28 -19.97 -9.41
C LEU A 138 20.53 -19.59 -10.20
N ASP A 139 20.78 -20.30 -11.30
CA ASP A 139 21.90 -20.04 -12.19
C ASP A 139 21.53 -19.00 -13.26
N VAL A 140 21.12 -17.82 -12.80
CA VAL A 140 20.65 -16.70 -13.62
C VAL A 140 21.18 -15.37 -13.10
N GLY A 141 21.32 -14.39 -13.98
CA GLY A 141 21.57 -13.01 -13.55
C GLY A 141 20.33 -12.42 -12.87
N TRP A 142 20.53 -11.50 -11.91
CA TRP A 142 19.45 -10.87 -11.16
C TRP A 142 19.42 -9.36 -11.33
N ASP A 143 18.23 -8.83 -11.59
CA ASP A 143 17.92 -7.40 -11.52
C ASP A 143 16.93 -7.19 -10.40
N ILE A 144 17.39 -6.58 -9.31
CA ILE A 144 16.57 -6.25 -8.15
C ILE A 144 16.16 -4.78 -8.28
N VAL A 145 14.87 -4.52 -8.33
CA VAL A 145 14.30 -3.17 -8.44
C VAL A 145 13.62 -2.85 -7.12
N LEU A 146 14.20 -1.95 -6.34
CA LEU A 146 13.69 -1.49 -5.05
C LEU A 146 12.87 -0.22 -5.26
N ILE A 147 11.58 -0.27 -4.97
CA ILE A 147 10.64 0.83 -5.22
C ILE A 147 9.92 1.16 -3.92
N GLY A 148 10.05 2.40 -3.46
CA GLY A 148 9.35 2.88 -2.28
C GLY A 148 9.54 4.37 -2.04
N PRO A 149 8.55 5.05 -1.44
CA PRO A 149 8.63 6.49 -1.15
C PRO A 149 9.67 6.85 -0.07
N GLU A 150 10.15 5.86 0.68
CA GLU A 150 11.16 5.99 1.74
C GLU A 150 12.58 5.63 1.26
N MET A 151 12.77 5.40 -0.05
CA MET A 151 14.07 5.10 -0.65
C MET A 151 14.82 6.40 -0.96
N GLU A 152 16.15 6.38 -0.93
CA GLU A 152 16.96 7.35 -1.65
C GLU A 152 17.31 6.79 -3.03
N GLU A 153 17.03 7.58 -4.07
CA GLU A 153 17.33 7.19 -5.46
C GLU A 153 18.84 7.30 -5.74
N ASP A 154 19.45 6.18 -6.11
CA ASP A 154 20.86 6.13 -6.48
C ASP A 154 21.04 6.60 -7.91
N LYS A 155 22.01 7.49 -8.14
CA LYS A 155 22.33 8.02 -9.48
C LYS A 155 22.85 6.96 -10.46
N ALA A 156 23.30 5.82 -9.96
CA ALA A 156 23.89 4.75 -10.75
C ALA A 156 23.41 3.38 -10.29
N VAL A 157 23.33 2.44 -11.23
CA VAL A 157 23.02 1.04 -10.95
C VAL A 157 24.10 0.44 -10.06
N LEU A 158 23.71 -0.10 -8.91
CA LEU A 158 24.65 -0.75 -8.01
C LEU A 158 24.87 -2.19 -8.50
N VAL A 159 26.14 -2.58 -8.65
CA VAL A 159 26.51 -3.94 -9.05
C VAL A 159 27.17 -4.65 -7.88
N HIS A 160 26.57 -5.75 -7.44
CA HIS A 160 27.07 -6.57 -6.34
C HIS A 160 27.01 -8.05 -6.73
N ASN A 161 28.17 -8.71 -6.84
CA ASN A 161 28.26 -10.14 -7.20
C ASN A 161 27.47 -10.52 -8.48
N GLY A 162 27.51 -9.67 -9.52
CA GLY A 162 26.77 -9.89 -10.78
C GLY A 162 25.25 -9.60 -10.71
N THR A 163 24.75 -9.24 -9.53
CA THR A 163 23.39 -8.71 -9.32
C THR A 163 23.40 -7.21 -9.57
N ARG A 164 22.39 -6.71 -10.28
CA ARG A 164 22.17 -5.28 -10.50
C ARG A 164 21.03 -4.82 -9.60
N VAL A 165 21.23 -3.73 -8.87
CA VAL A 165 20.23 -3.15 -7.99
C VAL A 165 19.88 -1.76 -8.49
N TYR A 166 18.58 -1.52 -8.65
CA TYR A 166 18.00 -0.26 -9.07
C TYR A 166 17.11 0.25 -7.93
N THR A 167 17.12 1.55 -7.68
CA THR A 167 16.37 2.18 -6.60
C THR A 167 15.50 3.29 -7.16
N PHE A 168 14.26 3.40 -6.66
CA PHE A 168 13.30 4.40 -7.09
C PHE A 168 12.55 4.95 -5.88
N SER A 169 12.69 6.26 -5.64
CA SER A 169 12.11 7.01 -4.51
C SER A 169 10.67 7.46 -4.79
N VAL A 170 9.79 6.51 -5.15
CA VAL A 170 8.42 6.80 -5.60
C VAL A 170 7.45 5.71 -5.17
N MET A 171 6.16 6.02 -5.22
CA MET A 171 5.13 4.98 -5.22
C MET A 171 5.17 4.21 -6.54
N PHE A 172 4.92 2.91 -6.51
CA PHE A 172 5.00 2.07 -7.72
C PHE A 172 4.11 2.56 -8.86
N HIS A 173 2.89 3.02 -8.55
CA HIS A 173 1.96 3.50 -9.57
C HIS A 173 2.37 4.81 -10.24
N ASP A 174 3.38 5.48 -9.70
CA ASP A 174 3.99 6.69 -10.26
C ASP A 174 5.39 6.40 -10.84
N ALA A 175 5.86 5.15 -10.78
CA ALA A 175 7.22 4.80 -11.19
C ALA A 175 7.37 4.71 -12.71
N GLU A 176 8.27 5.51 -13.26
CA GLU A 176 8.70 5.43 -14.66
C GLU A 176 9.93 4.53 -14.78
N LEU A 177 9.69 3.23 -15.00
CA LEU A 177 10.77 2.26 -15.12
C LEU A 177 11.37 2.23 -16.55
N PRO A 178 12.70 2.06 -16.69
CA PRO A 178 13.34 1.78 -17.98
C PRO A 178 12.74 0.55 -18.67
N ASP A 179 12.75 0.53 -20.01
CA ASP A 179 12.12 -0.52 -20.84
C ASP A 179 12.55 -1.95 -20.45
N HIS A 180 13.82 -2.16 -20.08
CA HIS A 180 14.31 -3.48 -19.67
C HIS A 180 13.83 -3.92 -18.29
N LEU A 181 13.29 -2.99 -17.49
CA LEU A 181 12.74 -3.23 -16.15
C LEU A 181 11.22 -3.21 -16.11
N GLN A 182 10.52 -2.62 -17.09
CA GLN A 182 9.05 -2.47 -17.12
C GLN A 182 8.26 -3.77 -17.00
N ARG A 183 8.90 -4.91 -17.24
CA ARG A 183 8.29 -6.22 -17.04
C ARG A 183 9.10 -6.94 -15.96
N PRO A 184 8.49 -7.37 -14.85
CA PRO A 184 9.15 -8.22 -13.87
C PRO A 184 8.99 -9.70 -14.25
N SER A 185 9.92 -10.53 -13.76
CA SER A 185 9.71 -11.98 -13.63
C SER A 185 8.65 -12.27 -12.55
N PHE A 186 8.69 -11.52 -11.44
CA PHE A 186 7.68 -11.47 -10.40
C PHE A 186 7.87 -10.23 -9.52
N VAL A 187 6.85 -9.90 -8.72
CA VAL A 187 6.81 -8.75 -7.82
C VAL A 187 6.69 -9.26 -6.39
N CYS A 188 7.27 -8.55 -5.43
CA CYS A 188 7.20 -8.86 -4.01
C CYS A 188 6.87 -7.59 -3.22
N ALA A 189 5.89 -7.66 -2.32
CA ALA A 189 5.59 -6.63 -1.34
C ALA A 189 5.71 -7.23 0.07
N PHE A 190 6.78 -6.88 0.77
CA PHE A 190 6.99 -7.36 2.13
C PHE A 190 6.17 -6.54 3.12
N ASN A 191 5.33 -7.19 3.92
CA ASN A 191 4.37 -6.57 4.84
C ASN A 191 3.69 -5.36 4.22
N SER A 192 3.01 -5.60 3.10
CA SER A 192 2.43 -4.56 2.26
C SER A 192 1.51 -3.59 3.03
N GLY A 193 1.02 -3.97 4.21
CA GLY A 193 0.01 -3.20 4.94
C GLY A 193 -1.36 -3.23 4.27
N LEU A 194 -1.54 -4.02 3.19
CA LEU A 194 -2.84 -4.23 2.54
C LEU A 194 -3.87 -4.90 3.45
N GLY A 195 -3.41 -5.59 4.49
CA GLY A 195 -4.25 -6.17 5.54
C GLY A 195 -4.18 -5.40 6.86
N ALA A 196 -3.54 -4.23 6.92
CA ALA A 196 -3.40 -3.50 8.16
C ALA A 196 -4.78 -3.07 8.69
N SER A 197 -4.99 -3.16 10.00
CA SER A 197 -6.23 -2.66 10.63
C SER A 197 -6.40 -1.14 10.54
N VAL A 198 -5.43 -0.43 9.95
CA VAL A 198 -5.39 1.02 9.81
C VAL A 198 -5.62 1.39 8.33
N PRO A 199 -6.80 1.92 7.97
CA PRO A 199 -7.17 2.20 6.57
C PRO A 199 -6.19 3.12 5.84
N LEU A 200 -5.54 4.04 6.57
CA LEU A 200 -4.55 4.96 6.02
C LEU A 200 -3.41 4.23 5.28
N HIS A 201 -2.91 3.13 5.85
CA HIS A 201 -1.83 2.36 5.22
C HIS A 201 -2.33 1.63 3.97
N MET A 202 -3.59 1.20 3.94
CA MET A 202 -4.16 0.48 2.79
C MET A 202 -4.44 1.41 1.60
N LYS A 203 -4.89 2.65 1.86
CA LYS A 203 -5.36 3.59 0.82
C LYS A 203 -4.31 3.86 -0.26
N SER A 204 -3.05 4.08 0.12
CA SER A 204 -1.94 4.34 -0.81
C SER A 204 -1.57 3.11 -1.66
N TRP A 205 -1.92 1.91 -1.22
CA TRP A 205 -1.62 0.68 -1.96
C TRP A 205 -2.68 0.30 -2.98
N ILE A 206 -3.91 0.80 -2.88
CA ILE A 206 -5.00 0.40 -3.78
C ILE A 206 -4.66 0.68 -5.26
N PRO A 207 -4.13 1.86 -5.66
CA PRO A 207 -3.74 2.09 -7.05
C PRO A 207 -2.64 1.12 -7.53
N THR A 208 -1.63 0.87 -6.69
CA THR A 208 -0.56 -0.11 -6.94
C THR A 208 -1.14 -1.51 -7.18
N LEU A 209 -2.02 -1.97 -6.29
CA LEU A 209 -2.62 -3.31 -6.38
C LEU A 209 -3.45 -3.45 -7.65
N VAL A 210 -4.29 -2.46 -7.98
CA VAL A 210 -5.10 -2.44 -9.21
C VAL A 210 -4.23 -2.53 -10.46
N GLN A 211 -3.14 -1.77 -10.52
CA GLN A 211 -2.20 -1.83 -11.63
C GLN A 211 -1.56 -3.21 -11.77
N LEU A 212 -1.05 -3.79 -10.67
CA LEU A 212 -0.44 -5.13 -10.66
C LEU A 212 -1.43 -6.22 -11.08
N LEU A 213 -2.67 -6.16 -10.59
CA LEU A 213 -3.74 -7.07 -10.98
C LEU A 213 -4.08 -6.93 -12.48
N SER A 214 -4.09 -5.71 -13.01
CA SER A 214 -4.35 -5.50 -14.44
C SER A 214 -3.26 -6.09 -15.34
N HIS A 215 -2.01 -6.17 -14.87
CA HIS A 215 -0.90 -6.75 -15.62
C HIS A 215 -0.81 -8.28 -15.50
N GLY A 216 -1.36 -8.88 -14.44
CA GLY A 216 -1.35 -10.34 -14.24
C GLY A 216 0.05 -10.92 -13.98
N TRP A 217 0.97 -10.11 -13.47
CA TRP A 217 2.29 -10.58 -13.02
C TRP A 217 2.17 -11.36 -11.71
N PRO A 218 3.01 -12.39 -11.48
CA PRO A 218 3.05 -13.05 -10.18
C PRO A 218 3.48 -12.04 -9.12
N LEU A 219 2.66 -11.89 -8.09
CA LEU A 219 2.85 -10.99 -6.97
C LEU A 219 2.89 -11.82 -5.69
N LEU A 220 3.99 -11.69 -4.94
CA LEU A 220 4.09 -12.20 -3.58
C LEU A 220 3.68 -11.11 -2.61
N LEU A 221 2.68 -11.37 -1.80
CA LEU A 221 2.29 -10.54 -0.65
C LEU A 221 2.63 -11.27 0.64
N THR A 222 3.09 -10.52 1.63
CA THR A 222 3.41 -11.04 2.95
C THR A 222 2.78 -10.12 4.01
N CYS A 223 2.47 -10.67 5.18
CA CYS A 223 1.84 -9.94 6.28
C CYS A 223 2.24 -10.50 7.65
N PHE A 224 1.96 -9.73 8.71
CA PHE A 224 2.43 -10.03 10.08
C PHE A 224 1.65 -11.14 10.78
N GLY A 225 0.46 -11.50 10.30
CA GLY A 225 -0.30 -12.59 10.91
C GLY A 225 -1.70 -12.79 10.34
N LEU A 226 -2.43 -13.70 10.99
CA LEU A 226 -3.72 -14.18 10.50
C LEU A 226 -4.80 -13.10 10.39
N HIS A 227 -4.74 -12.07 11.24
CA HIS A 227 -5.69 -10.96 11.14
C HIS A 227 -5.48 -10.18 9.85
N GLU A 228 -4.24 -9.75 9.57
CA GLU A 228 -3.92 -9.04 8.33
C GLU A 228 -4.16 -9.90 7.10
N ALA A 229 -3.77 -11.17 7.14
CA ALA A 229 -4.03 -12.13 6.07
C ALA A 229 -5.52 -12.20 5.68
N ARG A 230 -6.42 -12.20 6.68
CA ARG A 230 -7.87 -12.23 6.44
C ARG A 230 -8.38 -10.94 5.79
N LEU A 231 -7.88 -9.78 6.22
CA LEU A 231 -8.25 -8.49 5.64
C LEU A 231 -7.72 -8.35 4.21
N GLU A 232 -6.46 -8.75 3.98
CA GLU A 232 -5.86 -8.80 2.64
C GLU A 232 -6.65 -9.75 1.73
N ALA A 233 -7.02 -10.95 2.20
CA ALA A 233 -7.86 -11.89 1.45
C ALA A 233 -9.22 -11.28 1.08
N SER A 234 -9.89 -10.60 2.00
CA SER A 234 -11.18 -9.96 1.72
C SER A 234 -11.06 -8.89 0.63
N LEU A 235 -9.99 -8.08 0.67
CA LEU A 235 -9.71 -7.10 -0.37
C LEU A 235 -9.44 -7.76 -1.73
N LEU A 236 -8.61 -8.82 -1.76
CA LEU A 236 -8.31 -9.56 -2.98
C LEU A 236 -9.56 -10.23 -3.58
N GLU A 237 -10.45 -10.78 -2.75
CA GLU A 237 -11.73 -11.34 -3.16
C GLU A 237 -12.65 -10.28 -3.76
N ALA A 238 -12.71 -9.09 -3.18
CA ALA A 238 -13.48 -7.97 -3.70
C ALA A 238 -12.99 -7.48 -5.07
N LEU A 239 -11.69 -7.60 -5.32
CA LEU A 239 -11.07 -7.31 -6.61
C LEU A 239 -11.09 -8.51 -7.56
N GLU A 240 -11.80 -9.60 -7.22
CA GLU A 240 -11.82 -10.88 -7.93
C GLU A 240 -10.42 -11.39 -8.36
N ALA A 241 -9.41 -11.17 -7.51
CA ALA A 241 -8.05 -11.58 -7.78
C ALA A 241 -7.90 -13.12 -7.80
N ASP A 242 -6.99 -13.63 -8.62
CA ASP A 242 -6.56 -15.04 -8.55
C ASP A 242 -5.41 -15.12 -7.54
N PHE A 243 -5.67 -15.70 -6.36
CA PHE A 243 -4.68 -15.81 -5.30
C PHE A 243 -4.71 -17.15 -4.56
N THR A 244 -3.56 -17.53 -4.01
CA THR A 244 -3.46 -18.69 -3.12
C THR A 244 -3.90 -18.32 -1.72
N ARG A 245 -4.51 -19.26 -0.99
CA ARG A 245 -4.73 -19.08 0.45
C ARG A 245 -3.42 -18.73 1.15
N HIS A 246 -3.50 -17.84 2.14
CA HIS A 246 -2.34 -17.48 2.96
C HIS A 246 -1.72 -18.72 3.60
N ALA A 247 -0.44 -18.91 3.34
CA ALA A 247 0.36 -19.97 3.93
C ALA A 247 1.20 -19.38 5.07
N GLU A 248 1.39 -20.15 6.14
CA GLU A 248 2.36 -19.80 7.16
C GLU A 248 3.77 -19.84 6.56
N GLY A 249 4.53 -18.79 6.84
CA GLY A 249 5.96 -18.76 6.58
C GLY A 249 6.72 -19.40 7.73
N SER A 250 7.89 -19.96 7.43
CA SER A 250 8.75 -20.55 8.47
C SER A 250 9.52 -19.48 9.28
N PHE A 251 9.34 -18.21 8.92
CA PHE A 251 10.02 -17.05 9.51
C PHE A 251 9.11 -16.37 10.54
N GLY A 252 9.12 -16.91 11.76
CA GLY A 252 8.48 -16.27 12.92
C GLY A 252 9.14 -14.93 13.32
N HIS A 253 8.44 -14.17 14.17
CA HIS A 253 8.76 -12.80 14.61
C HIS A 253 10.24 -12.59 14.97
N VAL A 254 10.82 -11.54 14.41
CA VAL A 254 12.13 -11.01 14.79
C VAL A 254 11.91 -9.54 15.17
N LEU A 255 12.23 -9.19 16.41
CA LEU A 255 12.16 -7.82 16.90
C LEU A 255 13.52 -7.17 16.60
N GLU A 256 13.54 -6.12 15.79
CA GLU A 256 14.66 -5.18 15.80
C GLU A 256 14.58 -4.33 17.07
N ALA A 257 15.72 -4.10 17.71
CA ALA A 257 15.87 -3.23 18.89
C ALA A 257 15.86 -1.73 18.54
N ASP A 258 15.66 -1.40 17.26
CA ASP A 258 15.77 -0.02 16.76
C ASP A 258 14.53 0.36 15.96
N LYS A 259 13.66 -0.61 15.63
CA LYS A 259 12.39 -0.44 14.90
C LYS A 259 11.41 -1.54 15.29
N PRO A 260 10.19 -1.22 15.74
CA PRO A 260 9.21 -2.24 16.07
C PRO A 260 8.79 -2.97 14.78
N LEU A 261 9.22 -4.24 14.67
CA LEU A 261 8.76 -5.29 13.75
C LEU A 261 9.26 -5.22 12.28
N SER A 262 10.47 -5.72 12.00
CA SER A 262 10.90 -6.18 10.67
C SER A 262 10.67 -7.70 10.51
N VAL A 263 9.40 -8.14 10.58
CA VAL A 263 9.05 -9.54 10.28
C VAL A 263 8.93 -9.68 8.77
N CYS A 264 9.59 -10.61 8.10
CA CYS A 264 9.46 -10.73 6.64
C CYS A 264 8.35 -11.66 6.16
N ASN A 265 7.78 -12.54 7.01
CA ASN A 265 6.95 -13.66 6.52
C ASN A 265 6.22 -14.46 7.63
N ALA A 266 5.37 -13.85 8.46
CA ALA A 266 4.48 -14.67 9.31
C ALA A 266 3.50 -15.46 8.42
N MET A 267 2.93 -14.78 7.42
CA MET A 267 2.10 -15.39 6.39
C MET A 267 2.38 -14.78 5.03
N PHE A 268 2.16 -15.54 3.96
CA PHE A 268 2.29 -15.06 2.59
C PHE A 268 1.24 -15.64 1.65
N SER A 269 0.95 -14.91 0.58
CA SER A 269 0.07 -15.30 -0.51
C SER A 269 0.69 -14.97 -1.87
N TRP A 270 0.42 -15.82 -2.84
CA TRP A 270 0.74 -15.58 -4.25
C TRP A 270 -0.52 -15.07 -4.93
N VAL A 271 -0.42 -13.96 -5.65
CA VAL A 271 -1.50 -13.30 -6.41
C VAL A 271 -1.11 -13.20 -7.88
N ARG A 272 -2.06 -13.37 -8.79
CA ARG A 272 -1.82 -13.25 -10.23
C ARG A 272 -3.05 -12.78 -10.99
N GLY A 273 -3.16 -11.47 -11.10
CA GLY A 273 -4.20 -10.85 -11.90
C GLY A 273 -5.60 -10.98 -11.29
N SER A 274 -6.60 -10.58 -12.06
CA SER A 274 -8.01 -10.55 -11.66
C SER A 274 -8.92 -11.06 -12.78
N LYS A 275 -10.11 -11.53 -12.41
CA LYS A 275 -11.21 -11.82 -13.33
C LYS A 275 -11.92 -10.56 -13.84
N LEU A 276 -11.66 -9.42 -13.21
CA LEU A 276 -12.14 -8.11 -13.64
C LEU A 276 -11.20 -7.59 -14.74
N GLU A 277 -11.81 -7.06 -15.80
CA GLU A 277 -11.07 -6.31 -16.82
C GLU A 277 -10.53 -4.99 -16.23
N LYS A 278 -9.56 -4.37 -16.90
CA LYS A 278 -8.89 -3.15 -16.42
C LYS A 278 -9.89 -2.05 -16.06
N GLU A 279 -10.89 -1.79 -16.88
CA GLU A 279 -11.92 -0.77 -16.63
C GLU A 279 -12.80 -1.13 -15.43
N GLN A 280 -13.05 -2.41 -15.20
CA GLN A 280 -13.82 -2.89 -14.05
C GLN A 280 -13.01 -2.79 -12.76
N LEU A 281 -11.70 -3.06 -12.82
CA LEU A 281 -10.79 -2.85 -11.70
C LEU A 281 -10.75 -1.37 -11.27
N LEU A 282 -10.80 -0.42 -12.20
CA LEU A 282 -10.86 1.01 -11.88
C LEU A 282 -12.18 1.40 -11.19
N VAL A 283 -13.31 0.80 -11.58
CA VAL A 283 -14.59 0.99 -10.86
C VAL A 283 -14.54 0.35 -9.48
N ALA A 284 -13.92 -0.83 -9.37
CA ALA A 284 -13.75 -1.52 -8.10
C ALA A 284 -12.82 -0.74 -7.16
N GLN A 285 -11.77 -0.11 -7.69
CA GLN A 285 -10.87 0.79 -6.97
C GLN A 285 -11.63 1.91 -6.26
N ASP A 286 -12.50 2.64 -6.96
CA ASP A 286 -13.31 3.72 -6.37
C ASP A 286 -14.21 3.20 -5.24
N SER A 287 -14.80 2.01 -5.44
CA SER A 287 -15.65 1.38 -4.42
C SER A 287 -14.86 0.97 -3.18
N VAL A 288 -13.66 0.40 -3.35
CA VAL A 288 -12.74 0.04 -2.27
C VAL A 288 -12.26 1.31 -1.54
N GLN A 289 -11.92 2.37 -2.27
CA GLN A 289 -11.49 3.63 -1.68
C GLN A 289 -12.59 4.25 -0.80
N LYS A 290 -13.84 4.28 -1.27
CA LYS A 290 -14.99 4.73 -0.46
C LYS A 290 -15.20 3.88 0.79
N GLN A 291 -15.05 2.57 0.68
CA GLN A 291 -15.09 1.66 1.82
C GLN A 291 -13.96 1.97 2.82
N LEU A 292 -12.75 2.26 2.35
CA LEU A 292 -11.62 2.65 3.21
C LEU A 292 -11.84 4.01 3.88
N GLU A 293 -12.42 4.99 3.18
CA GLU A 293 -12.81 6.28 3.75
C GLU A 293 -13.85 6.11 4.86
N ALA A 294 -14.83 5.22 4.65
CA ALA A 294 -15.82 4.86 5.66
C ALA A 294 -15.17 4.20 6.88
N CYS A 295 -14.27 3.23 6.67
CA CYS A 295 -13.50 2.61 7.73
C CYS A 295 -12.62 3.64 8.47
N GLN A 296 -12.01 4.58 7.75
CA GLN A 296 -11.15 5.61 8.30
C GLN A 296 -11.93 6.58 9.20
N LEU A 297 -13.09 7.06 8.74
CA LEU A 297 -14.00 7.86 9.57
C LEU A 297 -14.39 7.09 10.83
N PHE A 298 -14.75 5.82 10.69
CA PHE A 298 -15.20 5.03 11.83
C PHE A 298 -14.09 4.76 12.84
N GLN A 299 -12.89 4.41 12.38
CA GLN A 299 -11.72 4.28 13.25
C GLN A 299 -11.39 5.62 13.93
N PHE A 300 -11.47 6.72 13.18
CA PHE A 300 -11.24 8.04 13.73
C PHE A 300 -12.27 8.41 14.81
N MET A 301 -13.56 8.08 14.65
CA MET A 301 -14.57 8.27 15.70
C MET A 301 -14.21 7.56 17.01
N LYS A 302 -13.56 6.39 16.94
CA LYS A 302 -13.08 5.67 18.13
C LYS A 302 -11.94 6.42 18.82
N GLU A 303 -11.02 6.99 18.05
CA GLU A 303 -9.76 7.54 18.56
C GLU A 303 -9.77 9.05 18.78
N VAL A 304 -10.76 9.78 18.25
CA VAL A 304 -10.76 11.25 18.19
C VAL A 304 -10.53 11.91 19.55
N ARG A 305 -11.06 11.33 20.63
CA ARG A 305 -10.87 11.86 21.99
C ARG A 305 -9.43 11.70 22.46
N SER A 306 -8.83 10.54 22.19
CA SER A 306 -7.43 10.28 22.52
C SER A 306 -6.50 11.19 21.71
N HIS A 307 -6.80 11.43 20.43
CA HIS A 307 -6.08 12.42 19.63
C HIS A 307 -6.20 13.84 20.22
N ILE A 308 -7.41 14.26 20.61
CA ILE A 308 -7.63 15.58 21.26
C ILE A 308 -6.89 15.68 22.59
N LEU A 309 -6.84 14.60 23.37
CA LEU A 309 -6.12 14.52 24.63
C LEU A 309 -4.61 14.69 24.42
N ILE A 310 -4.03 13.95 23.47
CA ILE A 310 -2.61 14.06 23.08
C ILE A 310 -2.30 15.50 22.63
N LEU A 311 -3.10 16.07 21.75
CA LEU A 311 -2.86 17.40 21.18
C LEU A 311 -3.07 18.53 22.21
N SER A 312 -3.94 18.33 23.20
CA SER A 312 -4.18 19.35 24.24
C SER A 312 -3.03 19.46 25.23
N ASP A 313 -2.33 18.36 25.50
CA ASP A 313 -1.18 18.31 26.39
C ASP A 313 -0.20 17.21 25.93
N PRO A 314 0.64 17.52 24.91
CA PRO A 314 1.56 16.53 24.35
C PRO A 314 2.57 15.96 25.36
N ASN A 315 2.93 16.75 26.38
CA ASN A 315 3.93 16.33 27.36
C ASN A 315 3.34 15.46 28.47
N GLY A 316 2.16 15.83 29.01
CA GLY A 316 1.56 15.11 30.13
C GLY A 316 0.60 14.00 29.71
N SER A 317 0.01 14.10 28.52
CA SER A 317 -1.12 13.24 28.13
C SER A 317 -0.85 12.33 26.93
N ALA A 318 0.29 12.46 26.25
CA ALA A 318 0.65 11.65 25.08
C ALA A 318 0.52 10.14 25.34
N HIS A 319 1.18 9.64 26.39
CA HIS A 319 1.17 8.22 26.73
C HIS A 319 -0.21 7.71 27.12
N VAL A 320 -0.99 8.51 27.86
CA VAL A 320 -2.34 8.14 28.30
C VAL A 320 -3.27 8.04 27.11
N GLY A 321 -3.31 9.09 26.27
CA GLY A 321 -4.11 9.07 25.05
C GLY A 321 -3.68 7.96 24.11
N TRP A 322 -2.38 7.72 23.96
CA TRP A 322 -1.89 6.60 23.16
C TRP A 322 -2.34 5.24 23.70
N ALA A 323 -2.23 5.02 25.01
CA ALA A 323 -2.65 3.77 25.65
C ALA A 323 -4.17 3.52 25.50
N GLU A 324 -4.99 4.57 25.56
CA GLU A 324 -6.45 4.48 25.36
C GLU A 324 -6.82 3.98 23.96
N MET A 325 -6.12 4.42 22.91
CA MET A 325 -6.39 4.00 21.53
C MET A 325 -6.27 2.47 21.34
N TYR A 326 -5.39 1.84 22.11
CA TYR A 326 -5.16 0.39 22.09
C TYR A 326 -5.93 -0.36 23.18
N ASP A 327 -7.00 0.23 23.73
CA ASP A 327 -7.81 -0.34 24.81
C ASP A 327 -6.93 -0.79 26.01
N GLY A 328 -5.90 -0.01 26.34
CA GLY A 328 -4.94 -0.31 27.41
C GLY A 328 -3.97 -1.45 27.12
N ARG A 329 -4.06 -2.09 25.94
CA ARG A 329 -3.09 -3.11 25.48
C ARG A 329 -1.86 -2.40 24.93
N PHE A 330 -1.08 -1.82 25.82
CA PHE A 330 0.24 -1.32 25.49
C PHE A 330 1.13 -2.54 25.19
N ILE A 331 1.40 -2.78 23.90
CA ILE A 331 2.24 -3.90 23.49
C ILE A 331 3.65 -3.61 24.04
N PRO A 332 4.24 -4.47 24.90
CA PRO A 332 5.54 -4.20 25.52
C PRO A 332 6.66 -3.88 24.51
N ALA A 333 6.58 -4.49 23.32
CA ALA A 333 7.49 -4.19 22.20
C ALA A 333 7.34 -2.75 21.68
N LEU A 334 6.13 -2.19 21.67
CA LEU A 334 5.89 -0.80 21.28
C LEU A 334 6.39 0.18 22.35
N LYS A 335 6.31 -0.20 23.64
CA LYS A 335 6.93 0.54 24.73
C LYS A 335 8.44 0.64 24.56
N THR A 336 9.05 -0.51 24.31
CA THR A 336 10.49 -0.61 24.12
C THR A 336 10.93 0.25 22.92
N ALA A 337 10.20 0.16 21.80
CA ALA A 337 10.47 0.99 20.63
C ALA A 337 10.26 2.51 20.84
N LEU A 338 9.35 2.91 21.73
CA LEU A 338 9.18 4.32 22.12
C LEU A 338 10.26 4.77 23.10
N GLU A 339 10.73 3.89 23.97
CA GLU A 339 11.84 4.14 24.90
C GLU A 339 13.21 4.15 24.19
N GLU A 340 13.32 3.47 23.05
CA GLU A 340 14.47 3.46 22.14
C GLU A 340 14.43 4.62 21.12
N ASP A 341 13.34 5.40 21.07
CA ASP A 341 13.29 6.62 20.25
C ASP A 341 14.30 7.63 20.78
N ASP A 342 15.07 8.23 19.86
CA ASP A 342 16.24 9.05 20.17
C ASP A 342 15.86 10.49 20.58
N ASP A 343 14.66 10.68 21.13
CA ASP A 343 14.07 11.99 21.40
C ASP A 343 14.34 12.52 22.83
N GLU A 344 14.98 11.73 23.70
CA GLU A 344 15.18 11.99 25.15
C GLU A 344 13.89 12.27 25.94
N ASN A 345 12.72 12.21 25.28
CA ASN A 345 11.42 12.63 25.75
C ASN A 345 10.46 11.44 25.90
N GLY A 346 10.99 10.22 25.94
CA GLY A 346 10.21 9.00 26.13
C GLY A 346 9.31 8.65 24.94
N GLY A 347 9.67 9.06 23.72
CA GLY A 347 8.91 8.74 22.51
C GLY A 347 7.69 9.64 22.28
N ILE A 348 7.61 10.79 22.98
CA ILE A 348 6.59 11.82 22.73
C ILE A 348 6.62 12.25 21.26
N GLN A 349 7.81 12.39 20.68
CA GLN A 349 8.00 12.72 19.27
C GLN A 349 7.21 11.77 18.38
N GLN A 350 7.42 10.46 18.54
CA GLN A 350 6.75 9.45 17.72
C GLN A 350 5.24 9.41 17.97
N ILE A 351 4.78 9.53 19.22
CA ILE A 351 3.34 9.55 19.56
C ILE A 351 2.65 10.73 18.88
N VAL A 352 3.20 11.93 19.02
CA VAL A 352 2.65 13.16 18.43
C VAL A 352 2.63 13.06 16.90
N ARG A 353 3.73 12.59 16.32
CA ARG A 353 3.86 12.41 14.87
C ARG A 353 2.82 11.42 14.34
N CYS A 354 2.64 10.27 14.99
CA CYS A 354 1.59 9.32 14.63
C CYS A 354 0.18 9.88 14.81
N ALA A 355 -0.12 10.53 15.94
CA ALA A 355 -1.42 11.14 16.19
C ALA A 355 -1.77 12.18 15.13
N MET A 356 -0.82 13.07 14.82
CA MET A 356 -1.04 14.13 13.83
C MET A 356 -1.16 13.59 12.41
N LYS A 357 -0.40 12.56 12.04
CA LYS A 357 -0.55 11.83 10.76
C LYS A 357 -1.94 11.21 10.63
N THR A 358 -2.46 10.59 11.70
CA THR A 358 -3.81 10.02 11.71
C THR A 358 -4.88 11.10 11.60
N VAL A 359 -4.75 12.21 12.34
CA VAL A 359 -5.70 13.33 12.30
C VAL A 359 -5.74 13.97 10.92
N VAL A 360 -4.60 14.33 10.32
CA VAL A 360 -4.58 14.97 9.00
C VAL A 360 -5.16 14.05 7.93
N ALA A 361 -4.80 12.77 7.97
CA ALA A 361 -5.35 11.79 7.03
C ALA A 361 -6.85 11.61 7.20
N ALA A 362 -7.35 11.56 8.43
CA ALA A 362 -8.78 11.46 8.70
C ALA A 362 -9.52 12.70 8.18
N CYS A 363 -8.94 13.90 8.34
CA CYS A 363 -9.51 15.15 7.84
C CYS A 363 -9.67 15.22 6.31
N GLU A 364 -9.02 14.35 5.53
CA GLU A 364 -9.34 14.20 4.09
C GLU A 364 -10.79 13.74 3.87
N VAL A 365 -11.38 13.04 4.84
CA VAL A 365 -12.79 12.67 4.83
C VAL A 365 -13.61 13.83 5.39
N PRO A 366 -14.51 14.47 4.62
CA PRO A 366 -15.20 15.70 5.04
C PRO A 366 -15.94 15.57 6.38
N CYS A 367 -16.56 14.43 6.65
CA CYS A 367 -17.24 14.16 7.91
C CYS A 367 -16.28 14.12 9.11
N ALA A 368 -15.08 13.57 8.95
CA ALA A 368 -14.07 13.52 10.02
C ALA A 368 -13.46 14.91 10.26
N ALA A 369 -13.18 15.70 9.21
CA ALA A 369 -12.76 17.09 9.36
C ALA A 369 -13.80 17.93 10.10
N ARG A 370 -15.09 17.76 9.77
CA ARG A 370 -16.20 18.40 10.48
C ARG A 370 -16.25 17.99 11.95
N LEU A 371 -16.16 16.69 12.24
CA LEU A 371 -16.16 16.17 13.61
C LEU A 371 -14.98 16.73 14.42
N PHE A 372 -13.78 16.73 13.83
CA PHE A 372 -12.58 17.23 14.49
C PHE A 372 -12.60 18.75 14.67
N ARG A 373 -13.16 19.49 13.72
CA ARG A 373 -13.39 20.94 13.88
C ARG A 373 -14.31 21.24 15.06
N TYR A 374 -15.34 20.42 15.26
CA TYR A 374 -16.28 20.60 16.36
C TYR A 374 -15.66 20.26 17.72
N LEU A 375 -14.94 19.15 17.83
CA LEU A 375 -14.42 18.65 19.11
C LEU A 375 -13.00 19.14 19.45
N GLY A 376 -12.16 19.33 18.45
CA GLY A 376 -10.69 19.38 18.57
C GLY A 376 -10.03 20.64 18.06
N LEU A 377 -10.77 21.60 17.47
CA LEU A 377 -10.17 22.81 16.88
C LEU A 377 -9.29 23.59 17.87
N GLU A 378 -9.76 23.79 19.09
CA GLU A 378 -8.99 24.51 20.12
C GLU A 378 -7.77 23.71 20.60
N ALA A 379 -7.86 22.38 20.63
CA ALA A 379 -6.71 21.52 20.91
C ALA A 379 -5.66 21.64 19.80
N LEU A 380 -6.07 21.61 18.53
CA LEU A 380 -5.14 21.77 17.39
C LEU A 380 -4.46 23.13 17.38
N LYS A 381 -5.17 24.22 17.72
CA LYS A 381 -4.58 25.57 17.84
C LYS A 381 -3.51 25.63 18.93
N ARG A 382 -3.81 25.08 20.13
CA ARG A 382 -2.83 24.99 21.22
C ARG A 382 -1.65 24.12 20.85
N PHE A 383 -1.92 22.99 20.20
CA PHE A 383 -0.89 22.09 19.71
C PHE A 383 0.05 22.77 18.71
N LYS A 384 -0.50 23.51 17.72
CA LYS A 384 0.31 24.27 16.76
C LYS A 384 1.26 25.23 17.48
N HIS A 385 0.73 26.03 18.41
CA HIS A 385 1.54 26.95 19.19
C HIS A 385 2.63 26.23 20.01
N TRP A 386 2.30 25.08 20.61
CA TRP A 386 3.28 24.25 21.31
C TRP A 386 4.38 23.74 20.37
N ALA A 387 3.98 23.22 19.20
CA ALA A 387 4.90 22.64 18.22
C ALA A 387 5.84 23.69 17.60
N GLU A 388 5.39 24.94 17.47
CA GLU A 388 6.20 26.07 16.98
C GLU A 388 7.17 26.63 18.02
N THR A 389 6.87 26.52 19.31
CA THR A 389 7.60 27.24 20.38
C THR A 389 8.50 26.37 21.24
N LYS A 390 8.37 25.04 21.18
CA LYS A 390 9.11 24.11 22.03
C LYS A 390 10.12 23.31 21.23
N ALA A 391 11.28 23.03 21.82
CA ALA A 391 12.24 22.05 21.32
C ALA A 391 11.79 20.62 21.72
N TRP A 392 10.62 20.20 21.24
CA TRP A 392 10.04 18.87 21.53
C TRP A 392 10.67 17.75 20.69
N THR A 393 11.40 18.13 19.65
CA THR A 393 12.26 17.25 18.85
C THR A 393 13.57 17.96 18.58
N LYS A 394 14.67 17.19 18.53
CA LYS A 394 15.98 17.67 18.07
C LYS A 394 16.11 17.69 16.55
N HIS A 395 15.14 17.10 15.84
CA HIS A 395 15.16 16.92 14.40
C HIS A 395 14.25 17.95 13.72
N GLN A 396 14.85 18.95 13.09
CA GLN A 396 14.10 20.01 12.39
C GLN A 396 13.08 19.44 11.37
N TRP A 397 13.48 18.40 10.62
CA TRP A 397 12.61 17.79 9.62
C TRP A 397 11.34 17.15 10.22
N VAL A 398 11.41 16.63 11.45
CA VAL A 398 10.23 16.08 12.15
C VAL A 398 9.28 17.21 12.53
N SER A 399 9.84 18.33 13.02
CA SER A 399 9.05 19.52 13.34
C SER A 399 8.34 20.07 12.09
N ASP A 400 9.07 20.22 10.99
CA ASP A 400 8.54 20.73 9.73
C ASP A 400 7.43 19.82 9.17
N GLU A 401 7.63 18.49 9.23
CA GLU A 401 6.64 17.50 8.80
C GLU A 401 5.33 17.61 9.63
N VAL A 402 5.44 17.63 10.97
CA VAL A 402 4.28 17.72 11.85
C VAL A 402 3.54 19.05 11.69
N LEU A 403 4.26 20.17 11.58
CA LEU A 403 3.65 21.48 11.33
C LEU A 403 2.95 21.53 9.96
N GLY A 404 3.55 20.91 8.93
CA GLY A 404 2.90 20.73 7.63
C GLY A 404 1.57 19.99 7.73
N TRP A 405 1.52 18.90 8.50
CA TRP A 405 0.27 18.16 8.75
C TRP A 405 -0.77 18.97 9.53
N VAL A 406 -0.34 19.76 10.52
CA VAL A 406 -1.22 20.68 11.25
C VAL A 406 -1.87 21.68 10.30
N ASP A 407 -1.07 22.28 9.41
CA ASP A 407 -1.58 23.25 8.43
C ASP A 407 -2.53 22.61 7.43
N SER A 408 -2.21 21.42 6.91
CA SER A 408 -3.15 20.65 6.07
C SER A 408 -4.45 20.32 6.80
N ALA A 409 -4.40 19.93 8.08
CA ALA A 409 -5.60 19.68 8.87
C ALA A 409 -6.46 20.94 9.04
N PHE A 410 -5.84 22.11 9.28
CA PHE A 410 -6.55 23.39 9.28
C PHE A 410 -7.21 23.70 7.94
N GLN A 411 -6.51 23.48 6.82
CA GLN A 411 -7.07 23.70 5.48
C GLN A 411 -8.31 22.84 5.23
N TRP A 412 -8.24 21.54 5.53
CA TRP A 412 -9.39 20.65 5.42
C TRP A 412 -10.57 21.11 6.28
N MET A 413 -10.33 21.47 7.54
CA MET A 413 -11.40 21.98 8.43
C MET A 413 -12.02 23.29 7.93
N GLN A 414 -11.24 24.19 7.34
CA GLN A 414 -11.72 25.45 6.79
C GLN A 414 -12.60 25.27 5.55
N GLN A 415 -12.30 24.27 4.72
CA GLN A 415 -13.10 23.92 3.55
C GLN A 415 -14.44 23.27 3.90
N THR A 416 -14.57 22.72 5.12
CA THR A 416 -15.84 22.15 5.58
C THR A 416 -16.78 23.21 6.16
N PRO A 417 -18.09 23.17 5.86
CA PRO A 417 -19.08 24.04 6.49
C PRO A 417 -19.10 23.85 8.01
N ALA A 418 -19.27 24.96 8.74
CA ALA A 418 -19.60 24.90 10.17
C ALA A 418 -21.03 24.36 10.35
N PHE A 419 -21.29 23.72 11.48
CA PHE A 419 -22.60 23.20 11.82
C PHE A 419 -22.89 23.47 13.31
N ALA A 420 -24.18 23.53 13.65
CA ALA A 420 -24.63 23.90 14.99
C ALA A 420 -24.55 22.75 16.00
N SER A 421 -24.71 21.50 15.54
CA SER A 421 -24.65 20.30 16.39
C SER A 421 -24.19 19.07 15.63
N LEU A 422 -23.73 18.04 16.34
CA LEU A 422 -23.31 16.77 15.73
C LEU A 422 -24.41 16.12 14.87
N GLU A 423 -25.68 16.33 15.19
CA GLU A 423 -26.82 15.83 14.42
C GLU A 423 -26.88 16.51 13.05
N ALA A 424 -26.77 17.84 13.02
CA ALA A 424 -26.79 18.63 11.79
C ALA A 424 -25.64 18.27 10.84
N MET A 425 -24.51 17.77 11.37
CA MET A 425 -23.34 17.37 10.59
C MET A 425 -23.63 16.25 9.58
N SER A 426 -24.63 15.40 9.85
CA SER A 426 -24.95 14.22 9.02
C SER A 426 -26.10 14.44 8.04
N GLU A 427 -26.82 15.56 8.14
CA GLU A 427 -28.05 15.82 7.37
C GLU A 427 -27.78 15.95 5.86
N ASP A 428 -26.69 16.63 5.50
CA ASP A 428 -26.28 16.90 4.12
C ASP A 428 -25.32 15.84 3.54
N GLN A 429 -24.97 14.81 4.33
CA GLN A 429 -24.03 13.78 3.91
C GLN A 429 -24.72 12.74 3.02
N MET A 430 -24.05 12.36 1.94
CA MET A 430 -24.46 11.24 1.11
C MET A 430 -24.17 9.92 1.82
N GLU A 431 -24.98 8.90 1.54
CA GLU A 431 -24.66 7.55 1.97
C GLU A 431 -23.43 7.03 1.21
N ILE A 432 -22.44 6.52 1.95
CA ILE A 432 -21.28 5.83 1.39
C ILE A 432 -21.33 4.34 1.76
N PRO A 433 -20.90 3.42 0.88
CA PRO A 433 -20.81 2.00 1.20
C PRO A 433 -19.91 1.76 2.43
N PHE A 434 -20.40 0.93 3.35
CA PHE A 434 -19.65 0.55 4.54
C PHE A 434 -20.04 -0.85 4.99
N ASN A 435 -19.35 -1.84 4.46
CA ASN A 435 -19.55 -3.25 4.76
C ASN A 435 -18.55 -3.70 5.83
N ALA A 436 -19.03 -3.80 7.07
CA ALA A 436 -18.21 -4.21 8.21
C ALA A 436 -19.06 -4.99 9.21
N ARG A 437 -18.40 -5.86 9.97
CA ARG A 437 -18.98 -6.42 11.20
C ARG A 437 -18.61 -5.54 12.37
N LEU A 438 -19.62 -5.14 13.12
CA LEU A 438 -19.48 -4.28 14.28
C LEU A 438 -19.83 -5.05 15.54
N GLU A 439 -19.11 -4.81 16.63
CA GLU A 439 -19.46 -5.28 17.96
C GLU A 439 -19.88 -4.10 18.83
N VAL A 440 -21.07 -4.18 19.43
CA VAL A 440 -21.64 -3.13 20.26
C VAL A 440 -20.82 -2.98 21.54
N ARG A 441 -20.20 -1.81 21.75
CA ARG A 441 -19.33 -1.55 22.92
C ARG A 441 -20.12 -1.27 24.19
N ARG A 442 -21.31 -0.69 24.03
CA ARG A 442 -22.23 -0.29 25.11
C ARG A 442 -23.67 -0.33 24.63
N PRO A 443 -24.66 -0.43 25.54
CA PRO A 443 -26.06 -0.41 25.14
C PRO A 443 -26.39 0.79 24.25
N CYS A 444 -27.09 0.54 23.16
CA CYS A 444 -27.45 1.57 22.17
C CYS A 444 -28.82 1.27 21.55
N GLU A 445 -29.35 2.24 20.81
CA GLU A 445 -30.64 2.14 20.13
C GLU A 445 -30.45 2.04 18.63
N LEU A 446 -31.21 1.15 17.99
CA LEU A 446 -31.39 1.14 16.54
C LEU A 446 -32.66 1.90 16.18
N LEU A 447 -32.51 2.86 15.28
CA LEU A 447 -33.55 3.77 14.84
C LEU A 447 -34.01 3.42 13.43
N ARG A 448 -35.26 3.75 13.09
CA ARG A 448 -35.80 3.52 11.74
C ARG A 448 -35.13 4.42 10.68
N GLU A 449 -34.85 5.66 11.06
CA GLU A 449 -34.24 6.69 10.21
C GLU A 449 -33.00 7.28 10.90
N PRO A 450 -32.05 7.88 10.17
CA PRO A 450 -30.81 8.44 10.74
C PRO A 450 -31.07 9.80 11.40
N CYS A 451 -31.99 9.85 12.37
CA CYS A 451 -32.26 11.02 13.19
C CYS A 451 -32.68 10.59 14.60
N ARG A 452 -32.27 11.36 15.63
CA ARG A 452 -32.52 10.99 17.05
C ARG A 452 -33.99 10.96 17.45
N THR A 453 -34.85 11.67 16.71
CA THR A 453 -36.30 11.69 16.93
C THR A 453 -37.02 10.54 16.21
N SER A 454 -36.31 9.72 15.45
CA SER A 454 -36.88 8.57 14.77
C SER A 454 -37.37 7.52 15.76
N ARG A 455 -38.29 6.67 15.30
CA ARG A 455 -38.78 5.53 16.09
C ARG A 455 -37.63 4.58 16.39
N VAL A 456 -37.47 4.23 17.68
CA VAL A 456 -36.60 3.13 18.12
C VAL A 456 -37.21 1.81 17.67
N GLU A 457 -36.48 1.06 16.85
CA GLU A 457 -36.85 -0.28 16.38
C GLU A 457 -36.46 -1.34 17.40
N THR A 458 -35.27 -1.22 17.99
CA THR A 458 -34.80 -2.12 19.06
C THR A 458 -33.70 -1.46 19.89
N ARG A 459 -33.46 -2.03 21.07
CA ARG A 459 -32.27 -1.74 21.88
C ARG A 459 -31.28 -2.89 21.79
N LEU A 460 -30.00 -2.55 21.76
CA LEU A 460 -28.92 -3.50 21.70
C LEU A 460 -28.14 -3.49 23.02
N GLY A 461 -27.65 -4.65 23.42
CA GLY A 461 -26.74 -4.84 24.54
C GLY A 461 -25.28 -4.88 24.08
N LYS A 462 -24.35 -4.69 25.03
CA LYS A 462 -22.91 -4.85 24.81
C LYS A 462 -22.59 -6.26 24.29
N GLY A 463 -21.63 -6.35 23.36
CA GLY A 463 -21.14 -7.59 22.74
C GLY A 463 -22.02 -8.13 21.60
N GLN A 464 -23.16 -7.50 21.31
CA GLN A 464 -23.96 -7.90 20.16
C GLN A 464 -23.25 -7.53 18.84
N THR A 465 -23.33 -8.43 17.85
CA THR A 465 -22.73 -8.22 16.54
C THR A 465 -23.75 -7.68 15.54
N LEU A 466 -23.35 -6.68 14.75
CA LEU A 466 -24.14 -6.09 13.68
C LEU A 466 -23.39 -6.19 12.35
N HIS A 467 -24.15 -6.16 11.26
CA HIS A 467 -23.58 -6.03 9.91
C HIS A 467 -23.90 -4.65 9.36
N ALA A 468 -22.88 -3.79 9.28
CA ALA A 468 -22.98 -2.49 8.65
C ALA A 468 -23.11 -2.63 7.12
N GLN A 469 -23.87 -1.73 6.51
CA GLN A 469 -24.10 -1.67 5.07
C GLN A 469 -23.68 -0.32 4.47
N ALA A 470 -23.84 0.77 5.23
CA ALA A 470 -23.51 2.12 4.78
C ALA A 470 -23.22 3.05 5.95
N LEU A 471 -22.52 4.15 5.67
CA LEU A 471 -22.41 5.32 6.55
C LEU A 471 -23.13 6.52 5.94
N LYS A 472 -23.75 7.33 6.79
CA LYS A 472 -24.26 8.66 6.46
C LYS A 472 -23.85 9.62 7.56
N GLY A 473 -22.73 10.31 7.37
CA GLY A 473 -22.11 11.11 8.43
C GLY A 473 -21.72 10.22 9.62
N LEU A 474 -22.27 10.50 10.81
CA LEU A 474 -22.07 9.69 12.02
C LEU A 474 -23.04 8.51 12.14
N TRP A 475 -24.00 8.38 11.23
CA TRP A 475 -24.97 7.30 11.26
C TRP A 475 -24.48 6.08 10.50
N VAL A 476 -24.65 4.91 11.10
CA VAL A 476 -24.33 3.63 10.49
C VAL A 476 -25.61 2.88 10.17
N ARG A 477 -25.83 2.58 8.90
CA ARG A 477 -26.91 1.68 8.49
C ARG A 477 -26.48 0.25 8.74
N VAL A 478 -27.28 -0.49 9.49
CA VAL A 478 -27.03 -1.88 9.85
C VAL A 478 -28.21 -2.76 9.45
N GLN A 479 -27.92 -4.01 9.08
CA GLN A 479 -28.94 -5.03 8.94
C GLN A 479 -29.23 -5.63 10.32
N PHE A 480 -30.48 -5.56 10.76
CA PHE A 480 -30.93 -6.21 11.99
C PHE A 480 -32.21 -7.01 11.73
N ARG A 481 -32.11 -8.34 11.83
CA ARG A 481 -33.16 -9.26 11.36
C ARG A 481 -33.47 -8.99 9.88
N GLU A 482 -34.73 -8.81 9.52
CA GLU A 482 -35.19 -8.54 8.15
C GLU A 482 -35.27 -7.03 7.84
N SER A 483 -34.91 -6.16 8.79
CA SER A 483 -35.02 -4.71 8.63
C SER A 483 -33.65 -4.03 8.53
N SER A 484 -33.61 -2.93 7.79
CA SER A 484 -32.47 -2.01 7.77
C SER A 484 -32.74 -0.90 8.79
N CYS A 485 -31.81 -0.69 9.71
CA CYS A 485 -31.93 0.27 10.80
C CYS A 485 -30.67 1.15 10.86
N TRP A 486 -30.74 2.22 11.63
CA TRP A 486 -29.67 3.18 11.80
C TRP A 486 -29.17 3.21 13.25
N LEU A 487 -27.86 3.17 13.40
CA LEU A 487 -27.16 3.32 14.66
C LEU A 487 -26.43 4.67 14.65
N HIS A 488 -26.51 5.43 15.74
CA HIS A 488 -25.66 6.61 15.91
C HIS A 488 -24.26 6.16 16.34
N GLY A 489 -23.29 6.29 15.44
CA GLY A 489 -21.94 5.74 15.60
C GLY A 489 -21.08 6.46 16.63
N TYR A 490 -21.35 7.75 16.91
CA TYR A 490 -20.58 8.54 17.86
C TYR A 490 -21.44 9.59 18.58
N SER A 491 -21.22 9.83 19.87
CA SER A 491 -21.83 10.94 20.61
C SER A 491 -20.87 11.62 21.60
N GLU A 492 -21.19 12.85 22.03
CA GLU A 492 -20.35 13.63 22.95
C GLU A 492 -20.26 13.09 24.38
N THR A 493 -21.34 12.53 24.91
CA THR A 493 -21.33 11.98 26.28
C THR A 493 -20.53 10.68 26.33
N ASP A 494 -20.54 9.97 25.22
CA ASP A 494 -20.52 8.53 25.24
C ASP A 494 -19.37 8.03 24.34
N GLY A 495 -19.03 8.71 23.25
CA GLY A 495 -17.98 8.34 22.31
C GLY A 495 -18.50 7.40 21.22
N HIS A 496 -17.67 6.51 20.70
CA HIS A 496 -18.07 5.57 19.66
C HIS A 496 -18.97 4.44 20.21
N ALA A 497 -19.96 4.02 19.43
CA ALA A 497 -20.96 3.05 19.87
C ALA A 497 -20.54 1.58 19.65
N CYS A 498 -19.69 1.31 18.66
CA CYS A 498 -19.28 -0.04 18.29
C CYS A 498 -17.81 -0.09 17.86
N ASP A 499 -17.17 -1.24 18.03
CA ASP A 499 -15.84 -1.53 17.49
C ASP A 499 -15.97 -2.32 16.19
N ILE A 500 -15.09 -2.07 15.21
CA ILE A 500 -15.06 -2.89 13.99
C ILE A 500 -14.32 -4.20 14.31
N THR A 501 -14.96 -5.34 14.04
CA THR A 501 -14.36 -6.66 14.25
C THR A 501 -13.88 -7.29 12.94
N TYR A 502 -14.44 -6.90 11.80
CA TYR A 502 -14.09 -7.43 10.49
C TYR A 502 -14.54 -6.49 9.37
N TRP A 503 -13.72 -6.34 8.31
CA TRP A 503 -14.08 -5.61 7.10
C TRP A 503 -14.50 -6.60 6.04
N ASP A 504 -15.65 -6.38 5.40
CA ASP A 504 -16.17 -7.28 4.37
C ASP A 504 -16.19 -6.57 3.02
N PHE A 505 -15.07 -6.59 2.30
CA PHE A 505 -15.01 -6.04 0.96
C PHE A 505 -15.78 -6.88 -0.07
N THR A 506 -16.14 -8.13 0.24
CA THR A 506 -16.76 -9.06 -0.72
C THR A 506 -18.17 -8.64 -1.13
N ARG A 507 -18.82 -7.78 -0.34
CA ARG A 507 -20.18 -7.28 -0.56
C ARG A 507 -20.22 -5.97 -1.34
N LEU A 508 -19.09 -5.51 -1.89
CA LEU A 508 -19.09 -4.35 -2.76
C LEU A 508 -19.92 -4.65 -4.02
N SER A 509 -21.08 -4.01 -4.11
CA SER A 509 -21.95 -4.11 -5.28
C SER A 509 -21.36 -3.25 -6.40
N PHE A 510 -20.68 -3.88 -7.35
CA PHE A 510 -20.27 -3.17 -8.56
C PHE A 510 -21.49 -2.97 -9.45
N PRO A 511 -21.72 -1.77 -10.01
CA PRO A 511 -22.80 -1.57 -10.99
C PRO A 511 -22.65 -2.62 -12.09
N ASN A 512 -23.73 -3.37 -12.30
CA ASN A 512 -23.80 -4.62 -13.07
C ASN A 512 -22.98 -4.54 -14.37
N LYS A 513 -22.27 -5.61 -14.78
CA LYS A 513 -21.27 -5.61 -15.90
C LYS A 513 -21.72 -4.91 -17.19
N LYS A 514 -23.04 -4.85 -17.46
CA LYS A 514 -23.65 -4.14 -18.60
C LYS A 514 -23.64 -2.60 -18.50
N TRP A 515 -23.58 -2.03 -17.30
CA TRP A 515 -23.64 -0.58 -17.06
C TRP A 515 -22.26 0.09 -17.10
N ALA A 516 -21.21 -0.59 -16.61
CA ALA A 516 -19.85 -0.06 -16.64
C ALA A 516 -19.39 0.27 -18.08
N LEU A 517 -19.73 -0.58 -19.05
CA LEU A 517 -19.43 -0.36 -20.48
C LEU A 517 -20.16 0.86 -21.10
N ARG A 518 -21.22 1.37 -20.48
CA ARG A 518 -21.95 2.56 -20.96
C ARG A 518 -21.46 3.87 -20.34
N MET A 519 -20.81 3.83 -19.17
CA MET A 519 -20.35 5.03 -18.48
C MET A 519 -18.92 5.44 -18.81
N VAL A 520 -18.11 4.57 -19.43
CA VAL A 520 -16.80 4.95 -19.98
C VAL A 520 -17.02 5.64 -21.34
N SER A 521 -17.63 6.83 -21.31
CA SER A 521 -17.48 7.80 -22.39
C SER A 521 -16.08 8.39 -22.30
N PRO A 522 -15.37 8.63 -23.42
CA PRO A 522 -14.02 9.22 -23.42
C PRO A 522 -13.88 10.55 -22.66
N ALA A 523 -15.00 11.19 -22.31
CA ALA A 523 -15.03 12.45 -21.57
C ALA A 523 -14.77 12.33 -20.05
N CYS A 524 -14.78 11.11 -19.46
CA CYS A 524 -14.67 10.93 -18.00
C CYS A 524 -13.32 10.34 -17.52
N LEU A 525 -12.31 10.22 -18.39
CA LEU A 525 -11.02 9.58 -18.08
C LEU A 525 -9.87 10.55 -17.71
N PHE A 526 -10.17 11.77 -17.27
CA PHE A 526 -9.16 12.65 -16.66
C PHE A 526 -9.51 12.88 -15.18
N PRO A 527 -8.78 12.28 -14.23
CA PRO A 527 -8.87 12.74 -12.85
C PRO A 527 -8.20 14.11 -12.76
N ALA A 528 -8.90 15.05 -12.12
CA ALA A 528 -8.38 16.35 -11.75
C ALA A 528 -7.22 16.18 -10.76
N VAL A 529 -6.00 16.09 -11.28
CA VAL A 529 -4.78 16.38 -10.53
C VAL A 529 -4.46 17.86 -10.74
N TYR A 530 -4.22 18.55 -9.65
CA TYR A 530 -3.75 19.94 -9.58
C TYR A 530 -2.71 20.25 -10.66
N TYR A 531 -3.07 21.15 -11.58
CA TYR A 531 -2.11 21.89 -12.41
C TYR A 531 -2.55 23.36 -12.40
N GLN A 532 -1.88 24.17 -11.58
CA GLN A 532 -2.06 25.62 -11.61
C GLN A 532 -1.23 26.31 -12.70
N GLU A 533 -0.43 25.59 -13.51
CA GLU A 533 0.46 26.21 -14.50
C GLU A 533 0.16 25.89 -15.99
N THR A 534 -0.83 25.04 -16.31
CA THR A 534 -1.18 24.74 -17.73
C THR A 534 -2.36 25.53 -18.30
N SER A 535 -2.98 26.41 -17.50
CA SER A 535 -4.13 27.24 -17.92
C SER A 535 -3.81 28.16 -19.12
N GLU A 536 -2.59 28.71 -19.21
CA GLU A 536 -2.24 29.65 -20.28
C GLU A 536 -2.07 28.99 -21.66
N ILE A 537 -1.49 27.79 -21.71
CA ILE A 537 -1.21 27.10 -22.97
C ILE A 537 -2.50 26.54 -23.57
N ILE A 538 -3.39 26.01 -22.72
CA ILE A 538 -4.69 25.47 -23.16
C ILE A 538 -5.63 26.61 -23.58
N GLN A 539 -5.63 27.77 -22.90
CA GLN A 539 -6.37 28.95 -23.37
C GLN A 539 -5.82 29.49 -24.69
N LYS A 540 -4.49 29.54 -24.88
CA LYS A 540 -3.86 29.97 -26.14
C LYS A 540 -4.18 29.00 -27.30
N LEU A 541 -4.19 27.69 -27.05
CA LEU A 541 -4.56 26.68 -28.05
C LEU A 541 -6.05 26.68 -28.40
N LEU A 542 -6.94 26.90 -27.43
CA LEU A 542 -8.39 27.04 -27.65
C LEU A 542 -8.72 28.32 -28.42
N CYS A 543 -8.02 29.44 -28.16
CA CYS A 543 -8.16 30.65 -28.97
C CYS A 543 -7.71 30.44 -30.43
N ILE A 544 -6.63 29.68 -30.67
CA ILE A 544 -6.15 29.37 -32.03
C ILE A 544 -7.15 28.46 -32.77
N LEU A 545 -7.78 27.50 -32.08
CA LEU A 545 -8.78 26.61 -32.69
C LEU A 545 -10.12 27.32 -32.97
N VAL A 546 -10.55 28.24 -32.09
CA VAL A 546 -11.75 29.06 -32.32
C VAL A 546 -11.54 30.06 -33.46
N LEU A 547 -10.33 30.61 -33.62
CA LEU A 547 -10.00 31.50 -34.74
C LEU A 547 -9.84 30.76 -36.07
N LYS A 548 -9.38 29.50 -36.07
CA LYS A 548 -9.35 28.67 -37.30
C LYS A 548 -10.74 28.22 -37.75
N LYS A 549 -11.69 27.99 -36.83
CA LYS A 549 -13.06 27.58 -37.18
C LYS A 549 -13.92 28.72 -37.74
N ARG A 550 -13.60 29.99 -37.44
CA ARG A 550 -14.27 31.16 -38.04
C ARG A 550 -13.81 31.50 -39.46
N ARG A 551 -12.70 30.95 -39.94
CA ARG A 551 -12.23 31.12 -41.33
C ARG A 551 -12.84 30.12 -42.33
N PHE A 552 -13.65 29.17 -41.87
CA PHE A 552 -14.28 28.14 -42.73
C PHE A 552 -15.79 28.33 -42.94
N LEU A 553 -16.37 29.44 -42.47
CA LEU A 553 -17.80 29.73 -42.62
C LEU A 553 -18.11 31.06 -43.31
N TRP A 554 -17.11 31.76 -43.82
CA TRP A 554 -17.27 32.88 -44.77
C TRP A 554 -16.21 32.73 -45.86
N GLY A 555 -16.62 32.03 -46.93
CA GLY A 555 -15.87 31.73 -48.14
C GLY A 555 -16.81 31.03 -49.10
#